data_AF-A0M4K4-F1
#
_entry.id   AF-A0M4K4-F1
#
_cell.length_a   1.000
_cell.length_b   1.000
_cell.length_c   1.000
_cell.angle_alpha   90.00
_cell.angle_beta   90.00
_cell.angle_gamma   90.00
#
_symmetry.space_group_name_H-M   'P 1'
#
loop_
_entity.id
_entity.type
_entity.pdbx_description
1 polymer ?
#
loop_
_entity_poly.entity_id
_entity_poly.type
_entity_poly.pdbx_seq_one_letter_code
_entity_poly.pdbx_strand_id
1 'polypeptide(L)'
;MEPYREKLIMTYNELIAFHEELLTRIVNVGMTGELEDINQVFEKDDTFQFDKEMFRETNDGNLNLLLKLHDQLEDTMNSFANINNITEEELDDFEE
;
A
#
# COMPACT_ATOMS: atom_id res chain seq x y z
N MET A 1 -27.46 -6.85 3.47
CA MET A 1 -26.37 -6.75 4.46
C MET A 1 -26.77 -5.74 5.53
N GLU A 2 -26.41 -5.93 6.80
CA GLU A 2 -26.71 -4.94 7.85
C GLU A 2 -25.96 -3.62 7.56
N PRO A 3 -26.56 -2.43 7.78
CA PRO A 3 -25.95 -1.14 7.41
C PRO A 3 -24.54 -0.94 7.97
N TYR A 4 -24.26 -1.43 9.18
CA TYR A 4 -22.91 -1.34 9.76
C TYR A 4 -21.89 -2.23 9.04
N ARG A 5 -22.28 -3.45 8.63
CA ARG A 5 -21.39 -4.38 7.92
C ARG A 5 -20.99 -3.82 6.56
N GLU A 6 -21.93 -3.24 5.83
CA GLU A 6 -21.67 -2.55 4.57
C GLU A 6 -20.60 -1.47 4.75
N LYS A 7 -20.70 -0.64 5.80
CA LYS A 7 -19.69 0.40 6.07
C LYS A 7 -18.33 -0.15 6.44
N LEU A 8 -18.25 -1.30 7.11
CA LEU A 8 -16.97 -1.95 7.40
C LEU A 8 -16.29 -2.42 6.11
N ILE A 9 -17.03 -3.06 5.20
CA ILE A 9 -16.48 -3.56 3.93
C ILE A 9 -16.06 -2.38 3.02
N MET A 10 -16.92 -1.36 2.87
CA MET A 10 -16.57 -0.16 2.11
C MET A 10 -15.31 0.52 2.65
N THR A 11 -15.15 0.58 3.98
CA THR A 11 -13.95 1.15 4.60
C THR A 11 -12.72 0.31 4.28
N TYR A 12 -12.85 -1.02 4.30
CA TYR A 12 -11.73 -1.90 3.99
C TYR A 12 -11.31 -1.81 2.51
N ASN A 13 -12.25 -1.71 1.58
CA ASN A 13 -11.96 -1.47 0.16
C ASN A 13 -11.19 -0.15 -0.04
N GLU A 14 -11.60 0.91 0.65
CA GLU A 14 -10.87 2.18 0.59
C GLU A 14 -9.45 2.05 1.17
N LEU A 15 -9.26 1.25 2.22
CA LEU A 15 -7.93 0.98 2.78
C LEU A 15 -7.04 0.21 1.80
N ILE A 16 -7.58 -0.73 1.02
CA ILE A 16 -6.85 -1.44 -0.04
C ILE A 16 -6.35 -0.43 -1.09
N ALA A 17 -7.25 0.38 -1.64
CA ALA A 17 -6.89 1.40 -2.64
C ALA A 17 -5.87 2.40 -2.10
N PHE A 18 -6.04 2.86 -0.85
CA PHE A 18 -5.11 3.76 -0.19
C PHE A 18 -3.74 3.12 0.02
N HIS A 19 -3.68 1.85 0.41
CA HIS A 19 -2.44 1.10 0.61
C HIS A 19 -1.63 0.99 -0.69
N GLU A 20 -2.28 0.66 -1.81
CA GLU A 20 -1.65 0.57 -3.13
C GLU A 20 -1.14 1.92 -3.65
N GLU A 21 -1.96 2.96 -3.51
CA GLU A 21 -1.59 4.33 -3.91
C GLU A 21 -0.43 4.84 -3.05
N LEU A 22 -0.47 4.61 -1.73
CA LEU A 22 0.62 4.98 -0.82
C LEU A 22 1.92 4.29 -1.21
N LEU A 23 1.87 3.01 -1.54
CA LEU A 23 3.03 2.28 -2.03
C LEU A 23 3.61 2.91 -3.30
N THR A 24 2.76 3.22 -4.27
CA THR A 24 3.16 3.89 -5.51
C THR A 24 3.86 5.23 -5.24
N ARG A 25 3.35 6.01 -4.28
CA ARG A 25 4.00 7.27 -3.86
C ARG A 25 5.35 7.05 -3.18
N ILE A 26 5.47 6.01 -2.34
CA ILE A 26 6.72 5.63 -1.68
C ILE A 26 7.80 5.30 -2.72
N VAL A 27 7.47 4.49 -3.72
CA VAL A 27 8.38 4.15 -4.82
C VAL A 27 8.85 5.40 -5.53
N ASN A 28 7.93 6.29 -5.90
CA ASN A 28 8.28 7.53 -6.60
C ASN A 28 9.22 8.43 -5.78
N VAL A 29 9.03 8.51 -4.46
CA VAL A 29 9.93 9.25 -3.56
C VAL A 29 11.32 8.63 -3.57
N GLY A 30 11.42 7.31 -3.39
CA GLY A 30 12.69 6.61 -3.40
C GLY A 30 13.43 6.71 -4.75
N MET A 31 12.70 6.62 -5.86
CA MET A 31 13.23 6.73 -7.23
C MET A 31 13.66 8.16 -7.61
N THR A 32 13.10 9.18 -6.98
CA THR A 32 13.51 10.58 -7.19
C THR A 32 14.67 10.98 -6.26
N GLY A 33 14.89 10.23 -5.18
CA GLY A 33 15.94 10.46 -4.19
C GLY A 33 17.09 9.46 -4.33
N GLU A 34 17.19 8.54 -3.36
CA GLU A 34 18.34 7.62 -3.22
C GLU A 34 18.56 6.69 -4.42
N LEU A 35 17.51 6.41 -5.21
CA LEU A 35 17.59 5.55 -6.40
C LEU A 35 17.49 6.32 -7.73
N GLU A 36 17.82 7.62 -7.76
CA GLU A 36 17.78 8.42 -9.00
C GLU A 36 18.60 7.79 -10.14
N ASP A 37 19.76 7.20 -9.83
CA ASP A 37 20.62 6.49 -10.80
C ASP A 37 19.93 5.26 -11.42
N ILE A 38 19.06 4.60 -10.65
CA ILE A 38 18.26 3.45 -11.09
C ILE A 38 17.03 3.92 -11.89
N ASN A 39 16.45 5.06 -11.51
CA ASN A 39 15.33 5.69 -12.22
C ASN A 39 15.68 6.09 -13.66
N GLN A 40 16.94 6.42 -13.95
CA GLN A 40 17.38 6.72 -15.33
C GLN A 40 17.33 5.52 -16.28
N VAL A 41 17.17 4.30 -15.75
CA VAL A 41 17.14 3.05 -16.54
C VAL A 41 15.71 2.62 -16.85
N PHE A 42 14.71 3.12 -16.12
CA PHE A 42 13.30 2.77 -16.34
C PHE A 42 12.69 3.62 -17.45
N GLU A 43 12.01 2.96 -18.39
CA GLU A 43 11.24 3.66 -19.40
C GLU A 43 9.87 4.06 -18.83
N LYS A 44 9.26 5.07 -19.44
CA LYS A 44 7.89 5.46 -19.12
C LYS A 44 6.98 4.27 -19.41
N ASP A 45 6.22 3.83 -18.41
CA ASP A 45 5.33 2.65 -18.39
C ASP A 45 5.96 1.32 -17.92
N ASP A 46 7.22 1.32 -17.45
CA ASP A 46 7.77 0.14 -16.77
C ASP A 46 7.05 -0.13 -15.44
N THR A 47 6.67 -1.39 -15.23
CA THR A 47 6.09 -1.86 -13.96
C THR A 47 7.22 -2.30 -13.04
N PHE A 48 7.47 -1.54 -11.98
CA PHE A 48 8.46 -1.90 -10.96
C PHE A 48 7.81 -2.81 -9.91
N GLN A 49 8.28 -4.05 -9.80
CA GLN A 49 7.95 -4.87 -8.63
C GLN A 49 8.70 -4.32 -7.43
N PHE A 50 7.96 -3.69 -6.54
CA PHE A 50 8.50 -3.16 -5.30
C PHE A 50 8.96 -4.31 -4.40
N ASP A 51 10.28 -4.38 -4.20
CA ASP A 51 10.85 -5.14 -3.10
C ASP A 51 11.23 -4.15 -1.98
N LYS A 52 10.54 -4.26 -0.83
CA LYS A 52 10.82 -3.45 0.37
C LYS A 52 12.31 -3.52 0.75
N GLU A 53 13.00 -4.63 0.48
CA GLU A 53 14.43 -4.79 0.74
C GLU A 53 15.29 -3.80 -0.06
N MET A 54 14.86 -3.36 -1.24
CA MET A 54 15.60 -2.37 -2.06
C MET A 54 15.65 -0.98 -1.43
N PHE A 55 14.74 -0.70 -0.50
CA PHE A 55 14.65 0.57 0.22
C PHE A 55 15.00 0.44 1.70
N ARG A 56 15.39 -0.76 2.17
CA ARG A 56 15.94 -0.94 3.50
C ARG A 56 17.35 -0.35 3.54
N GLU A 57 17.66 0.35 4.63
CA GLU A 57 18.95 1.02 4.88
C GLU A 57 19.22 2.29 4.05
N THR A 58 18.21 2.87 3.39
CA THR A 58 18.37 4.20 2.79
C THR A 58 18.67 5.26 3.85
N ASN A 59 19.48 6.26 3.50
CA ASN A 59 19.74 7.38 4.41
C ASN A 59 18.61 8.42 4.41
N ASP A 60 17.60 8.24 3.55
CA ASP A 60 16.42 9.10 3.48
C ASP A 60 15.45 8.81 4.65
N GLY A 61 15.45 9.71 5.63
CA GLY A 61 14.56 9.64 6.78
C GLY A 61 13.06 9.72 6.42
N ASN A 62 12.69 10.40 5.32
CA ASN A 62 11.31 10.50 4.87
C ASN A 62 10.84 9.17 4.28
N LEU A 63 11.68 8.56 3.43
CA LEU A 63 11.38 7.26 2.84
C LEU A 63 11.20 6.20 3.93
N ASN A 64 12.10 6.15 4.91
CA ASN A 64 11.99 5.25 6.06
C ASN A 64 10.71 5.48 6.87
N LEU A 65 10.29 6.73 7.05
CA LEU A 65 9.04 7.07 7.74
C LEU A 65 7.81 6.59 6.97
N LEU A 66 7.80 6.74 5.65
CA LEU A 66 6.69 6.29 4.80
C LEU A 66 6.61 4.77 4.72
N LEU A 67 7.75 4.07 4.60
CA LEU A 67 7.82 2.61 4.65
C LEU A 67 7.24 2.08 5.97
N LYS A 68 7.61 2.71 7.09
CA LYS A 68 7.05 2.36 8.40
C LYS A 68 5.53 2.59 8.47
N LEU A 69 5.04 3.70 7.92
CA LEU A 69 3.60 3.96 7.85
C LEU A 69 2.88 2.89 7.03
N HIS A 70 3.44 2.50 5.89
CA HIS A 70 2.91 1.44 5.04
C HIS A 70 2.83 0.11 5.80
N ASP A 71 3.88 -0.30 6.52
CA ASP A 71 3.86 -1.52 7.33
C ASP A 71 2.81 -1.45 8.45
N GLN A 72 2.70 -0.31 9.14
CA GLN A 72 1.69 -0.11 10.19
C GLN A 72 0.26 -0.13 9.65
N LEU A 73 0.06 0.36 8.42
CA LEU A 73 -1.22 0.30 7.72
C LEU A 73 -1.59 -1.15 7.40
N GLU A 74 -0.64 -1.92 6.86
CA GLU A 74 -0.81 -3.35 6.57
C GLU A 74 -1.22 -4.14 7.82
N ASP A 75 -0.52 -3.95 8.94
CA ASP A 75 -0.86 -4.56 10.23
C ASP A 75 -2.27 -4.17 10.72
N THR A 76 -2.64 -2.90 10.53
CA THR A 76 -3.95 -2.37 10.91
C THR A 76 -5.06 -2.96 10.05
N MET A 77 -4.84 -3.06 8.73
CA MET A 77 -5.76 -3.68 7.78
C MET A 77 -5.98 -5.15 8.14
N ASN A 78 -4.89 -5.90 8.36
CA ASN A 78 -4.96 -7.30 8.79
C ASN A 78 -5.78 -7.45 10.08
N SER A 79 -5.54 -6.59 11.07
CA SER A 79 -6.29 -6.58 12.32
C SER A 79 -7.77 -6.25 12.10
N PHE A 80 -8.07 -5.27 11.25
CA PHE A 80 -9.43 -4.86 10.92
C PHE A 80 -10.21 -5.98 10.22
N ALA A 81 -9.61 -6.62 9.21
CA ALA A 81 -10.20 -7.76 8.51
C ALA A 81 -10.46 -8.92 9.48
N ASN A 82 -9.48 -9.25 10.33
CA ASN A 82 -9.59 -10.35 11.31
C ASN A 82 -10.69 -10.10 12.36
N ILE A 83 -10.74 -8.90 12.95
CA ILE A 83 -11.77 -8.55 13.95
C ILE A 83 -13.18 -8.66 13.35
N ASN A 84 -13.31 -8.27 12.10
CA ASN A 84 -14.59 -8.22 11.40
C ASN A 84 -14.89 -9.51 10.62
N ASN A 85 -13.97 -10.48 10.52
CA ASN A 85 -14.07 -11.64 9.63
C ASN A 85 -14.46 -11.24 8.20
N ILE A 86 -13.75 -10.28 7.61
CA ILE A 86 -13.95 -9.89 6.20
C ILE A 86 -13.29 -10.95 5.31
N THR A 87 -14.06 -11.53 4.38
CA THR A 87 -13.58 -12.53 3.42
C THR A 87 -13.33 -11.91 2.04
N GLU A 88 -12.50 -12.55 1.21
CA GLU A 88 -12.29 -12.11 -0.18
C GLU A 88 -13.60 -12.07 -0.98
N GLU A 89 -14.48 -13.06 -0.82
CA GLU A 89 -15.80 -13.10 -1.46
C GLU A 89 -16.65 -11.85 -1.16
N GLU A 90 -16.54 -11.27 0.05
CA GLU A 90 -17.28 -10.06 0.40
C GLU A 90 -16.69 -8.78 -0.20
N LEU A 91 -15.41 -8.80 -0.61
CA LEU A 91 -14.76 -7.67 -1.26
C LEU A 91 -15.15 -7.60 -2.73
N ASP A 92 -15.16 -8.75 -3.40
CA ASP A 92 -15.55 -8.91 -4.81
C ASP A 92 -16.99 -8.42 -5.06
N ASP A 93 -17.92 -8.68 -4.13
CA ASP A 93 -19.32 -8.24 -4.19
C ASP A 93 -19.50 -6.70 -4.18
N PHE A 94 -18.45 -5.94 -3.84
CA PHE A 94 -18.47 -4.47 -3.78
C PHE A 94 -17.66 -3.80 -4.90
N GLU A 95 -17.05 -4.58 -5.80
CA GLU A 95 -16.34 -4.05 -6.97
C GLU A 95 -17.26 -3.82 -8.20
N GLU A 96 -18.57 -4.16 -8.12
CA GLU A 96 -19.60 -3.91 -9.15
C GLU A 96 -20.33 -2.55 -9.05
#